data_AF-A0A2K9NFR7-F1
#
_entry.id   AF-A0A2K9NFR7-F1
#
_cell.length_a   1.000
_cell.length_b   1.000
_cell.length_c   1.000
_cell.angle_alpha   90.00
_cell.angle_beta   90.00
_cell.angle_gamma   90.00
#
_symmetry.space_group_name_H-M   'P 1'
#
loop_
_entity.id
_entity.type
_entity.pdbx_description
1 polymer ?
#
loop_
_entity_poly.entity_id
_entity_poly.type
_entity_poly.pdbx_seq_one_letter_code
_entity_poly.pdbx_strand_id
1 'polypeptide(L)'
;MGLPMLAKSPNARAASMAGRTGSMIVAPCGCWPASCWGCEMLGKIVQGLIGGGAQAVANAITPFTGDKVQDETSRHGEMLARFQQYGGEFSDRQNRTWWDSFIDGLNRLPRPAMALGVIAIFVWASADPVGFAAAAQAWALIPDEMWIVLGAIVTFFFGDRTLLAARRGRGPTVDQVRAVMATRAEIQAMQPAPPSPPTPPPVPMDEARYQAEMVDDGKPLSDEAIREWNRRQKIK
;
A
#
# COMPACT_ATOMS: atom_id res chain seq x y z
N MET A 1 -22.10 -65.39 -73.02
CA MET A 1 -21.45 -65.53 -71.71
C MET A 1 -22.07 -64.48 -70.80
N GLY A 2 -22.95 -64.93 -69.90
CA GLY A 2 -23.82 -64.07 -69.10
C GLY A 2 -23.21 -63.67 -67.76
N LEU A 3 -23.66 -62.52 -67.26
CA LEU A 3 -23.61 -62.17 -65.84
C LEU A 3 -24.47 -63.15 -65.03
N PRO A 4 -24.08 -63.45 -63.78
CA PRO A 4 -24.97 -63.06 -62.68
C PRO A 4 -24.29 -62.66 -61.35
N MET A 5 -25.01 -61.77 -60.65
CA MET A 5 -25.32 -61.74 -59.20
C MET A 5 -24.25 -61.54 -58.09
N LEU A 6 -24.24 -60.31 -57.56
CA LEU A 6 -24.63 -59.92 -56.19
C LEU A 6 -24.58 -60.96 -55.03
N ALA A 7 -23.66 -60.74 -54.08
CA ALA A 7 -23.86 -60.93 -52.62
C ALA A 7 -22.70 -60.23 -51.86
N LYS A 8 -22.91 -59.05 -51.27
CA LYS A 8 -23.31 -58.77 -49.87
C LYS A 8 -22.15 -58.74 -48.87
N SER A 9 -22.08 -57.60 -48.16
CA SER A 9 -21.53 -57.39 -46.79
C SER A 9 -20.10 -56.87 -46.63
N PRO A 10 -19.81 -56.15 -45.52
CA PRO A 10 -19.36 -54.77 -45.58
C PRO A 10 -18.05 -54.57 -44.82
N ASN A 11 -17.12 -53.79 -45.36
CA ASN A 11 -16.11 -53.08 -44.55
C ASN A 11 -15.29 -52.17 -45.47
N ALA A 12 -15.88 -51.05 -45.85
CA ALA A 12 -15.09 -49.87 -46.17
C ALA A 12 -14.47 -49.40 -44.84
N ARG A 13 -13.24 -49.86 -44.55
CA ARG A 13 -12.41 -49.19 -43.56
C ARG A 13 -12.06 -47.82 -44.12
N ALA A 14 -12.80 -46.84 -43.63
CA ALA A 14 -12.46 -45.44 -43.72
C ALA A 14 -10.99 -45.24 -43.30
N ALA A 15 -10.22 -44.62 -44.18
CA ALA A 15 -8.98 -43.97 -43.82
C ALA A 15 -9.33 -42.83 -42.85
N SER A 16 -9.16 -43.07 -41.55
CA SER A 16 -9.22 -42.02 -40.54
C SER A 16 -7.92 -41.23 -40.57
N MET A 17 -8.06 -39.95 -40.89
CA MET A 17 -7.03 -38.92 -40.79
C MET A 17 -6.46 -38.89 -39.36
N ALA A 18 -5.18 -39.21 -39.22
CA ALA A 18 -4.39 -38.81 -38.08
C ALA A 18 -3.06 -38.29 -38.59
N GLY A 19 -2.82 -36.99 -38.43
CA GLY A 19 -1.47 -36.45 -38.55
C GLY A 19 -1.39 -35.04 -39.12
N ARG A 20 -1.21 -34.08 -38.20
CA ARG A 20 -0.53 -32.79 -38.42
C ARG A 20 -1.24 -31.79 -39.33
N THR A 21 -2.28 -31.16 -38.80
CA THR A 21 -2.51 -29.74 -39.09
C THR A 21 -1.55 -28.90 -38.25
N GLY A 22 -0.71 -28.12 -38.94
CA GLY A 22 0.26 -27.22 -38.33
C GLY A 22 -0.44 -26.12 -37.55
N SER A 23 -0.09 -26.00 -36.28
CA SER A 23 -0.21 -24.75 -35.54
C SER A 23 1.13 -24.05 -35.61
N MET A 24 1.09 -22.81 -36.09
CA MET A 24 2.20 -21.88 -36.21
C MET A 24 2.69 -21.53 -34.80
N ILE A 25 3.59 -22.34 -34.24
CA ILE A 25 4.26 -22.03 -32.97
C ILE A 25 5.44 -21.13 -33.30
N VAL A 26 5.30 -19.85 -32.95
CA VAL A 26 6.40 -18.91 -32.75
C VAL A 26 7.47 -19.60 -31.89
N ALA A 27 8.69 -19.72 -32.42
CA ALA A 27 9.81 -20.33 -31.73
C ALA A 27 10.04 -19.66 -30.36
N PRO A 28 10.00 -20.40 -29.23
CA PRO A 28 10.41 -19.87 -27.96
C PRO A 28 11.94 -19.96 -27.86
N CYS A 29 12.55 -18.83 -27.47
CA CYS A 29 13.85 -18.72 -26.79
C CYS A 29 14.99 -19.60 -27.30
N GLY A 30 15.93 -18.99 -28.03
CA GLY A 30 17.27 -19.54 -28.18
C GLY A 30 17.97 -19.64 -26.82
N CYS A 31 18.19 -20.87 -26.36
CA CYS A 31 19.06 -21.20 -25.24
C CYS A 31 20.52 -20.88 -25.58
N TRP A 32 21.19 -20.12 -24.70
CA TRP A 32 22.65 -20.05 -24.62
C TRP A 32 23.13 -21.14 -23.64
N PRO A 33 24.22 -21.87 -23.92
CA PRO A 33 24.52 -23.09 -23.18
C PRO A 33 25.15 -22.79 -21.80
N ALA A 34 24.54 -23.37 -20.76
CA ALA A 34 25.16 -23.81 -19.51
C ALA A 34 25.80 -22.77 -18.57
N SER A 35 25.00 -21.84 -18.03
CA SER A 35 25.19 -21.27 -16.67
C SER A 35 24.07 -20.27 -16.34
N CYS A 36 22.82 -20.75 -16.21
CA CYS A 36 21.65 -19.92 -15.88
C CYS A 36 21.17 -20.16 -14.43
N TRP A 37 22.08 -20.08 -13.45
CA TRP A 37 21.71 -20.27 -12.03
C TRP A 37 21.09 -19.01 -11.39
N GLY A 38 21.37 -17.82 -11.94
CA GLY A 38 20.81 -16.56 -11.43
C GLY A 38 19.31 -16.37 -11.71
N CYS A 39 18.83 -16.74 -12.90
CA CYS A 39 17.44 -16.50 -13.31
C CYS A 39 16.41 -17.33 -12.53
N GLU A 40 16.76 -18.57 -12.13
CA GLU A 40 15.80 -19.47 -11.49
C GLU A 40 15.53 -19.12 -10.02
N MET A 41 16.56 -18.66 -9.29
CA MET A 41 16.42 -18.23 -7.89
C MET A 41 15.83 -16.81 -7.78
N LEU A 42 16.22 -15.87 -8.65
CA LEU A 42 15.58 -14.56 -8.74
C LEU A 42 14.11 -14.69 -9.16
N GLY A 43 13.79 -15.57 -10.10
CA GLY A 43 12.42 -15.86 -10.52
C GLY A 43 11.54 -16.34 -9.36
N LYS A 44 12.04 -17.27 -8.54
CA LYS A 44 11.31 -17.81 -7.38
C LYS A 44 11.06 -16.75 -6.28
N ILE A 45 12.01 -15.85 -6.03
CA ILE A 45 11.87 -14.78 -5.04
C ILE A 45 10.91 -13.68 -5.55
N VAL A 46 11.04 -13.26 -6.82
CA VAL A 46 10.17 -12.24 -7.43
C VAL A 46 8.73 -12.76 -7.57
N GLN A 47 8.53 -14.02 -7.93
CA GLN A 47 7.20 -14.67 -8.00
C GLN A 47 6.53 -14.72 -6.61
N GLY A 48 7.30 -15.01 -5.55
CA GLY A 48 6.80 -15.02 -4.17
C GLY A 48 6.42 -13.63 -3.64
N LEU A 49 7.14 -12.59 -4.06
CA LEU A 49 6.90 -11.20 -3.63
C LEU A 49 5.78 -10.50 -4.42
N ILE A 50 5.58 -10.85 -5.69
CA ILE A 50 4.62 -10.16 -6.59
C ILE A 50 3.35 -11.00 -6.82
N GLY A 51 3.44 -12.33 -6.88
CA GLY A 51 2.34 -13.21 -7.28
C GLY A 51 1.26 -13.45 -6.22
N GLY A 52 1.59 -13.31 -4.93
CA GLY A 52 0.64 -13.53 -3.83
C GLY A 52 -0.29 -12.36 -3.52
N GLY A 53 0.01 -11.15 -4.01
CA GLY A 53 -0.71 -9.92 -3.66
C GLY A 53 -1.76 -9.47 -4.69
N ALA A 54 -1.61 -9.84 -5.96
CA ALA A 54 -2.43 -9.30 -7.05
C ALA A 54 -3.83 -9.94 -7.15
N GLN A 55 -3.94 -11.25 -6.90
CA GLN A 55 -5.21 -11.98 -7.07
C GLN A 55 -6.25 -11.68 -5.96
N ALA A 56 -5.80 -11.20 -4.80
CA ALA A 56 -6.66 -10.86 -3.67
C ALA A 56 -7.34 -9.47 -3.79
N VAL A 57 -6.90 -8.64 -4.74
CA VAL A 57 -7.35 -7.25 -4.88
C VAL A 57 -8.51 -7.09 -5.86
N ALA A 58 -8.73 -8.06 -6.76
CA ALA A 58 -9.78 -7.97 -7.78
C ALA A 58 -11.22 -8.15 -7.25
N ASN A 59 -11.40 -8.83 -6.11
CA ASN A 59 -12.75 -9.23 -5.64
C ASN A 59 -13.38 -8.30 -4.59
N ALA A 60 -12.73 -7.19 -4.21
CA ALA A 60 -13.22 -6.32 -3.12
C ALA A 60 -13.67 -4.92 -3.57
N ILE A 61 -13.70 -4.65 -4.88
CA ILE A 61 -14.00 -3.31 -5.41
C ILE A 61 -15.44 -3.26 -5.93
N THR A 62 -16.42 -3.21 -5.03
CA THR A 62 -17.73 -2.51 -5.14
C THR A 62 -18.61 -2.93 -3.95
N PRO A 63 -19.46 -2.08 -3.35
CA PRO A 63 -19.56 -0.61 -3.37
C PRO A 63 -19.86 0.00 -1.96
N PHE A 64 -19.11 1.02 -1.54
CA PHE A 64 -19.65 2.00 -0.58
C PHE A 64 -19.35 3.40 -1.10
N THR A 65 -20.22 3.86 -1.99
CA THR A 65 -20.30 5.28 -2.34
C THR A 65 -20.95 6.02 -1.19
N GLY A 66 -20.14 6.38 -0.18
CA GLY A 66 -20.42 7.57 0.61
C GLY A 66 -20.43 8.79 -0.32
N ASP A 67 -21.12 9.84 0.10
CA ASP A 67 -21.37 11.07 -0.67
C ASP A 67 -20.09 11.56 -1.36
N LYS A 68 -19.91 11.21 -2.64
CA LYS A 68 -18.65 11.42 -3.39
C LYS A 68 -18.24 12.88 -3.38
N VAL A 69 -19.23 13.77 -3.31
CA VAL A 69 -19.07 15.22 -3.26
C VAL A 69 -18.44 15.68 -1.93
N GLN A 70 -18.77 15.05 -0.80
CA GLN A 70 -18.16 15.41 0.50
C GLN A 70 -16.74 14.86 0.65
N ASP A 71 -16.47 13.68 0.10
CA ASP A 71 -15.11 13.11 0.08
C ASP A 71 -14.19 13.90 -0.88
N GLU A 72 -14.71 14.31 -2.05
CA GLU A 72 -13.98 15.15 -2.99
C GLU A 72 -13.70 16.56 -2.45
N THR A 73 -14.67 17.20 -1.80
CA THR A 73 -14.47 18.53 -1.18
C THR A 73 -13.52 18.48 0.01
N SER A 74 -13.59 17.45 0.85
CA SER A 74 -12.64 17.23 1.94
C SER A 74 -11.22 17.00 1.41
N ARG A 75 -11.06 16.16 0.38
CA ARG A 75 -9.78 15.94 -0.30
C ARG A 75 -9.24 17.19 -0.98
N HIS A 76 -10.11 17.99 -1.58
CA HIS A 76 -9.72 19.25 -2.21
C HIS A 76 -9.24 20.27 -1.16
N GLY A 77 -9.94 20.38 -0.03
CA GLY A 77 -9.53 21.21 1.10
C GLY A 77 -8.18 20.78 1.69
N GLU A 78 -7.97 19.47 1.89
CA GLU A 78 -6.67 18.94 2.32
C GLU A 78 -5.56 19.20 1.30
N MET A 79 -5.85 19.08 0.00
CA MET A 79 -4.88 19.32 -1.07
C MET A 79 -4.48 20.80 -1.13
N LEU A 80 -5.44 21.72 -1.00
CA LEU A 80 -5.18 23.16 -0.89
C LEU A 80 -4.38 23.52 0.36
N ALA A 81 -4.71 22.94 1.52
CA ALA A 81 -3.96 23.15 2.75
C ALA A 81 -2.51 22.66 2.62
N ARG A 82 -2.29 21.51 1.98
CA ARG A 82 -0.95 21.01 1.67
C ARG A 82 -0.21 21.96 0.72
N PHE A 83 -0.86 22.50 -0.32
CA PHE A 83 -0.22 23.47 -1.21
C PHE A 83 0.15 24.78 -0.53
N GLN A 84 -0.70 25.30 0.36
CA GLN A 84 -0.39 26.50 1.13
C GLN A 84 0.80 26.26 2.09
N GLN A 85 0.85 25.10 2.73
CA GLN A 85 1.99 24.72 3.57
C GLN A 85 3.28 24.55 2.77
N TYR A 86 3.23 23.92 1.59
CA TYR A 86 4.37 23.88 0.68
C TYR A 86 4.83 25.28 0.30
N GLY A 87 3.91 26.20 -0.02
CA GLY A 87 4.20 27.60 -0.35
C GLY A 87 4.94 28.34 0.76
N GLY A 88 4.53 28.17 2.03
CA GLY A 88 5.21 28.76 3.18
C GLY A 88 6.59 28.14 3.46
N GLU A 89 6.78 26.86 3.21
CA GLU A 89 8.10 26.22 3.34
C GLU A 89 9.07 26.59 2.20
N PHE A 90 8.56 26.94 1.02
CA PHE A 90 9.41 27.39 -0.09
C PHE A 90 10.06 28.76 0.16
N SER A 91 9.44 29.67 0.92
CA SER A 91 10.10 30.91 1.33
C SER A 91 11.27 30.67 2.27
N ASP A 92 11.16 29.70 3.19
CA ASP A 92 12.26 29.33 4.10
C ASP A 92 13.41 28.61 3.38
N ARG A 93 13.14 27.95 2.24
CA ARG A 93 14.18 27.33 1.40
C ARG A 93 15.14 28.34 0.75
N GLN A 94 14.83 29.64 0.74
CA GLN A 94 15.73 30.69 0.23
C GLN A 94 16.98 30.88 1.11
N ASN A 95 16.95 30.43 2.37
CA ASN A 95 18.06 30.53 3.32
C ASN A 95 19.00 29.31 3.35
N ARG A 96 18.92 28.38 2.39
CA ARG A 96 19.86 27.24 2.34
C ARG A 96 21.24 27.68 1.90
N THR A 97 22.27 27.17 2.57
CA THR A 97 23.64 27.38 2.12
C THR A 97 23.93 26.57 0.84
N TRP A 98 24.91 27.01 0.05
CA TRP A 98 25.38 26.25 -1.13
C TRP A 98 25.87 24.84 -0.73
N TRP A 99 26.41 24.71 0.49
CA TRP A 99 26.83 23.44 1.08
C TRP A 99 25.66 22.50 1.35
N ASP A 100 24.58 23.00 1.96
CA ASP A 100 23.36 22.20 2.18
C ASP A 100 22.75 21.71 0.87
N SER A 101 22.83 22.54 -0.18
CA SER A 101 22.34 22.19 -1.52
C SER A 101 23.23 21.14 -2.19
N PHE A 102 24.55 21.21 -1.99
CA PHE A 102 25.49 20.20 -2.47
C PHE A 102 25.26 18.83 -1.81
N ILE A 103 25.15 18.80 -0.48
CA ILE A 103 24.92 17.56 0.28
C ILE A 103 23.56 16.93 -0.05
N ASP A 104 22.52 17.74 -0.25
CA ASP A 104 21.20 17.25 -0.68
C ASP A 104 21.23 16.76 -2.13
N GLY A 105 22.00 17.40 -3.00
CA GLY A 105 22.33 16.89 -4.33
C GLY A 105 22.97 15.50 -4.23
N LEU A 106 24.03 15.35 -3.44
CA LEU A 106 24.76 14.10 -3.25
C LEU A 106 23.87 12.96 -2.75
N ASN A 107 22.96 13.24 -1.81
CA ASN A 107 21.99 12.26 -1.31
C ASN A 107 20.88 11.90 -2.33
N ARG A 108 20.66 12.74 -3.35
CA ARG A 108 19.66 12.51 -4.41
C ARG A 108 20.27 11.93 -5.69
N LEU A 109 21.57 12.01 -5.87
CA LEU A 109 22.31 11.42 -6.99
C LEU A 109 22.17 9.90 -7.17
N PRO A 110 21.91 9.05 -6.14
CA PRO A 110 21.86 7.61 -6.35
C PRO A 110 20.85 7.18 -7.42
N ARG A 111 19.68 7.82 -7.47
CA ARG A 111 18.63 7.50 -8.46
C ARG A 111 19.06 7.86 -9.89
N PRO A 112 19.47 9.11 -10.19
CA PRO A 112 20.04 9.47 -11.50
C PRO A 112 21.27 8.66 -11.88
N ALA A 113 22.18 8.41 -10.94
CA ALA A 113 23.42 7.69 -11.20
C ALA A 113 23.17 6.24 -11.64
N MET A 114 22.20 5.55 -11.06
CA MET A 114 21.83 4.20 -11.51
C MET A 114 21.30 4.20 -12.95
N ALA A 115 20.42 5.14 -13.29
CA ALA A 115 19.87 5.25 -14.64
C ALA A 115 20.96 5.54 -15.68
N LEU A 116 21.83 6.51 -15.38
CA LEU A 116 22.96 6.86 -16.23
C LEU A 116 23.98 5.73 -16.31
N GLY A 117 24.22 5.00 -15.22
CA GLY A 117 25.12 3.84 -15.20
C GLY A 117 24.65 2.72 -16.13
N VAL A 118 23.36 2.40 -16.13
CA VAL A 118 22.79 1.41 -17.06
C VAL A 118 22.94 1.86 -18.51
N ILE A 119 22.58 3.12 -18.82
CA ILE A 119 22.74 3.68 -20.16
C ILE A 119 24.22 3.66 -20.59
N ALA A 120 25.14 4.04 -19.69
CA ALA A 120 26.57 4.06 -19.96
C ALA A 120 27.11 2.66 -20.31
N ILE A 121 26.63 1.60 -19.65
CA ILE A 121 27.02 0.22 -19.99
C ILE A 121 26.57 -0.14 -21.41
N PHE A 122 25.36 0.22 -21.82
CA PHE A 122 24.88 -0.04 -23.19
C PHE A 122 25.66 0.75 -24.24
N VAL A 123 25.97 2.01 -23.94
CA VAL A 123 26.81 2.85 -24.81
C VAL A 123 28.22 2.26 -24.91
N TRP A 124 28.82 1.86 -23.79
CA TRP A 124 30.15 1.25 -23.77
C TRP A 124 30.19 -0.07 -24.55
N ALA A 125 29.20 -0.95 -24.36
CA ALA A 125 29.06 -2.19 -25.13
C ALA A 125 28.96 -1.96 -26.64
N SER A 126 28.37 -0.83 -27.06
CA SER A 126 28.23 -0.45 -28.47
C SER A 126 29.49 0.23 -29.03
N ALA A 127 30.21 0.98 -28.20
CA ALA A 127 31.41 1.73 -28.59
C ALA A 127 32.66 0.84 -28.67
N ASP A 128 32.84 -0.09 -27.73
CA ASP A 128 33.95 -1.05 -27.70
C ASP A 128 33.45 -2.46 -27.30
N PRO A 129 33.00 -3.26 -28.28
CA PRO A 129 32.47 -4.59 -28.01
C PRO A 129 33.55 -5.57 -27.54
N VAL A 130 34.82 -5.37 -27.91
CA VAL A 130 35.93 -6.26 -27.55
C VAL A 130 36.32 -6.05 -26.09
N GLY A 131 36.46 -4.79 -25.65
CA GLY A 131 36.68 -4.44 -24.25
C GLY A 131 35.53 -4.88 -23.34
N PHE A 132 34.28 -4.75 -23.80
CA PHE A 132 33.12 -5.24 -23.08
C PHE A 132 33.14 -6.77 -22.91
N ALA A 133 33.46 -7.53 -23.95
CA ALA A 133 33.52 -9.00 -23.89
C ALA A 133 34.60 -9.50 -22.91
N ALA A 134 35.77 -8.85 -22.89
CA ALA A 134 36.83 -9.19 -21.94
C ALA A 134 36.40 -8.92 -20.48
N ALA A 135 35.72 -7.80 -20.22
CA ALA A 135 35.19 -7.51 -18.89
C ALA A 135 34.07 -8.49 -18.48
N ALA A 136 33.18 -8.85 -19.41
CA ALA A 136 32.12 -9.83 -19.15
C ALA A 136 32.70 -11.21 -18.76
N GLN A 137 33.79 -11.64 -19.40
CA GLN A 137 34.52 -12.85 -19.01
C GLN A 137 35.14 -12.74 -17.62
N ALA A 138 35.69 -11.58 -17.27
CA ALA A 138 36.22 -11.34 -15.93
C ALA A 138 35.11 -11.39 -14.85
N TRP A 139 33.91 -10.88 -15.16
CA TRP A 139 32.78 -10.89 -14.24
C TRP A 139 32.22 -12.30 -14.02
N ALA A 140 32.34 -13.19 -15.02
CA ALA A 140 31.94 -14.59 -14.92
C ALA A 140 32.81 -15.41 -13.95
N LEU A 141 34.00 -14.91 -13.57
CA LEU A 141 34.88 -15.55 -12.59
C LEU A 141 34.49 -15.22 -11.14
N ILE A 142 33.58 -14.26 -10.92
CA ILE A 142 33.15 -13.84 -9.59
C ILE A 142 32.22 -14.91 -9.00
N PRO A 143 32.46 -15.41 -7.77
CA PRO A 143 31.60 -16.39 -7.12
C PRO A 143 30.13 -15.94 -7.01
N ASP A 144 29.19 -16.88 -7.15
CA ASP A 144 27.75 -16.64 -7.13
C ASP A 144 27.26 -15.97 -5.83
N GLU A 145 27.94 -16.26 -4.71
CA GLU A 145 27.62 -15.74 -3.38
C GLU A 145 27.81 -14.23 -3.27
N MET A 146 28.76 -13.65 -4.00
CA MET A 146 29.01 -12.21 -3.99
C MET A 146 27.83 -11.44 -4.58
N TRP A 147 27.16 -12.01 -5.58
CA TRP A 147 25.96 -11.42 -6.19
C TRP A 147 24.78 -11.39 -5.23
N ILE A 148 24.65 -12.39 -4.35
CA ILE A 148 23.63 -12.42 -3.30
C ILE A 148 23.87 -11.30 -2.30
N VAL A 149 25.12 -11.12 -1.86
CA VAL A 149 25.49 -10.04 -0.92
C VAL A 149 25.24 -8.67 -1.54
N LEU A 150 25.63 -8.47 -2.81
CA LEU A 150 25.34 -7.23 -3.54
C LEU A 150 23.83 -6.96 -3.62
N GLY A 151 23.04 -7.97 -3.99
CA GLY A 151 21.58 -7.89 -4.04
C GLY A 151 20.95 -7.56 -2.69
N ALA A 152 21.47 -8.14 -1.60
CA ALA A 152 21.02 -7.88 -0.24
C ALA A 152 21.28 -6.43 0.18
N ILE A 153 22.47 -5.89 -0.09
CA ILE A 153 22.83 -4.50 0.24
C ILE A 153 21.96 -3.51 -0.53
N VAL A 154 21.77 -3.73 -1.84
CA VAL A 154 20.92 -2.87 -2.69
C VAL A 154 19.47 -2.93 -2.21
N THR A 155 18.96 -4.12 -1.92
CA THR A 155 17.59 -4.31 -1.39
C THR A 155 17.43 -3.63 -0.03
N PHE A 156 18.42 -3.72 0.86
CA PHE A 156 18.41 -3.01 2.13
C PHE A 156 18.37 -1.49 1.95
N PHE A 157 19.20 -0.93 1.06
CA PHE A 157 19.26 0.52 0.84
C PHE A 157 18.00 1.10 0.21
N PHE A 158 17.30 0.34 -0.64
CA PHE A 158 16.12 0.82 -1.38
C PHE A 158 14.77 0.27 -0.88
N GLY A 159 14.75 -0.80 -0.08
CA GLY A 159 13.53 -1.54 0.27
C GLY A 159 12.61 -0.86 1.30
N ASP A 160 13.14 -0.02 2.18
CA ASP A 160 12.33 0.58 3.27
C ASP A 160 11.40 1.72 2.79
N ARG A 161 11.92 2.57 1.90
CA ARG A 161 11.26 3.85 1.53
C ARG A 161 9.95 3.63 0.78
N THR A 162 9.79 2.49 0.11
CA THR A 162 8.59 2.11 -0.64
C THR A 162 7.56 1.38 0.23
N LEU A 163 8.00 0.62 1.23
CA LEU A 163 7.11 -0.08 2.17
C LEU A 163 6.36 0.89 3.08
N LEU A 164 7.02 1.94 3.56
CA LEU A 164 6.37 2.96 4.39
C LEU A 164 5.34 3.77 3.59
N ALA A 165 5.66 4.11 2.34
CA ALA A 165 4.73 4.79 1.44
C ALA A 165 3.52 3.89 1.10
N ALA A 166 3.75 2.61 0.82
CA ALA A 166 2.68 1.64 0.55
C ALA A 166 1.79 1.41 1.78
N ARG A 167 2.36 1.37 2.99
CA ARG A 167 1.60 1.26 4.25
C ARG A 167 0.77 2.50 4.53
N ARG A 168 1.28 3.71 4.24
CA ARG A 168 0.53 4.97 4.40
C ARG A 168 -0.68 5.08 3.48
N GLY A 169 -0.63 4.47 2.29
CA GLY A 169 -1.79 4.38 1.39
C GLY A 169 -2.83 3.33 1.79
N ARG A 170 -2.49 2.41 2.70
CA ARG A 170 -3.38 1.36 3.20
C ARG A 170 -3.93 1.79 4.57
N GLY A 171 -4.95 2.64 4.54
CA GLY A 171 -5.72 2.96 5.74
C GLY A 171 -6.28 1.68 6.40
N PRO A 172 -6.60 1.72 7.71
CA PRO A 172 -7.16 0.57 8.41
C PRO A 172 -8.45 0.11 7.70
N THR A 173 -8.57 -1.20 7.49
CA THR A 173 -9.77 -1.79 6.87
C THR A 173 -10.97 -1.68 7.82
N VAL A 174 -12.19 -1.62 7.28
CA VAL A 174 -13.42 -1.51 8.10
C VAL A 174 -13.51 -2.62 9.15
N ASP A 175 -13.06 -3.83 8.82
CA ASP A 175 -13.02 -4.94 9.78
C ASP A 175 -12.00 -4.73 10.89
N GLN A 176 -10.84 -4.15 10.59
CA GLN A 176 -9.85 -3.76 11.60
C GLN A 176 -10.41 -2.66 12.51
N VAL A 177 -11.12 -1.68 11.95
CA VAL A 177 -11.78 -0.63 12.75
C VAL A 177 -12.86 -1.23 13.65
N ARG A 178 -13.69 -2.14 13.13
CA ARG A 178 -14.72 -2.84 13.91
C ARG A 178 -14.12 -3.68 15.03
N ALA A 179 -13.03 -4.41 14.76
CA ALA A 179 -12.32 -5.20 15.75
C ALA A 179 -11.72 -4.34 16.87
N VAL A 180 -11.14 -3.18 16.52
CA VAL A 180 -10.61 -2.23 17.51
C VAL A 180 -11.72 -1.64 18.38
N MET A 181 -12.87 -1.30 17.80
CA MET A 181 -14.02 -0.78 18.57
C MET A 181 -14.61 -1.83 19.51
N ALA A 182 -14.71 -3.08 19.06
CA ALA A 182 -15.16 -4.20 19.91
C ALA A 182 -14.19 -4.44 21.08
N THR A 183 -12.89 -4.48 20.80
CA THR A 183 -11.84 -4.64 21.82
C THR A 183 -11.87 -3.50 22.82
N ARG A 184 -12.08 -2.26 22.36
CA ARG A 184 -12.18 -1.08 23.24
C ARG A 184 -13.39 -1.16 24.17
N ALA A 185 -14.55 -1.59 23.67
CA ALA A 185 -15.76 -1.76 24.47
C ALA A 185 -15.55 -2.82 25.57
N GLU A 186 -14.84 -3.90 25.25
CA GLU A 186 -14.52 -4.97 26.18
C GLU A 186 -13.54 -4.51 27.29
N ILE A 187 -12.48 -3.78 26.91
CA ILE A 187 -11.55 -3.17 27.88
C ILE A 187 -12.27 -2.18 28.79
N GLN A 188 -13.20 -1.40 28.24
CA GLN A 188 -13.96 -0.43 29.01
C GLN A 188 -14.98 -1.09 29.95
N ALA A 189 -15.51 -2.25 29.58
CA ALA A 189 -16.34 -3.07 30.47
C ALA A 189 -15.52 -3.72 31.60
N MET A 190 -14.25 -4.03 31.37
CA MET A 190 -13.33 -4.52 32.39
C MET A 190 -12.75 -3.42 33.29
N GLN A 191 -12.82 -2.16 32.88
CA GLN A 191 -12.36 -1.03 33.68
C GLN A 191 -13.35 -0.76 34.82
N PRO A 192 -12.92 -0.83 36.10
CA PRO A 192 -13.74 -0.35 37.19
C PRO A 192 -14.02 1.14 36.96
N ALA A 193 -15.27 1.54 37.18
CA ALA A 193 -15.70 2.93 36.99
C ALA A 193 -14.70 3.88 37.67
N PRO A 194 -14.19 4.90 36.96
CA PRO A 194 -13.30 5.88 37.58
C PRO A 194 -14.01 6.44 38.82
N PRO A 195 -13.32 6.58 39.97
CA PRO A 195 -13.93 7.17 41.15
C PRO A 195 -14.48 8.53 40.72
N SER A 196 -15.79 8.72 40.92
CA SER A 196 -16.43 10.00 40.65
C SER A 196 -15.59 11.09 41.31
N PRO A 197 -15.23 12.19 40.60
CA PRO A 197 -14.60 13.31 41.28
C PRO A 197 -15.46 13.65 42.50
N PRO A 198 -14.88 13.83 43.69
CA PRO A 198 -15.64 14.03 44.91
C PRO A 198 -16.61 15.19 44.65
N THR A 199 -17.91 14.88 44.62
CA THR A 199 -18.93 15.91 44.54
C THR A 199 -18.64 16.86 45.69
N PRO A 200 -18.33 18.15 45.43
CA PRO A 200 -18.17 19.11 46.50
C PRO A 200 -19.42 19.01 47.37
N PRO A 201 -19.29 19.02 48.71
CA PRO A 201 -20.44 18.96 49.59
C PRO A 201 -21.47 20.00 49.11
N PRO A 202 -22.76 19.64 49.04
CA PRO A 202 -23.76 20.49 48.43
C PRO A 202 -23.88 21.79 49.23
N VAL A 203 -23.18 22.84 48.79
CA VAL A 203 -23.30 24.17 49.39
C VAL A 203 -24.70 24.68 49.03
N PRO A 204 -25.52 25.08 50.00
CA PRO A 204 -26.80 25.72 49.72
C PRO A 204 -26.61 26.95 48.85
N MET A 205 -27.33 26.98 47.72
CA MET A 205 -27.48 28.21 46.96
C MET A 205 -28.34 29.17 47.78
N ASP A 206 -27.99 30.45 47.77
CA ASP A 206 -28.78 31.50 48.41
C ASP A 206 -30.21 31.54 47.82
N GLU A 207 -31.24 31.60 48.67
CA GLU A 207 -32.65 31.42 48.25
C GLU A 207 -33.07 32.49 47.23
N ALA A 208 -32.61 33.73 47.43
CA ALA A 208 -32.92 34.83 46.52
C ALA A 208 -32.36 34.61 45.11
N ARG A 209 -31.16 34.00 45.02
CA ARG A 209 -30.52 33.66 43.75
C ARG A 209 -31.20 32.48 43.06
N TYR A 210 -31.58 31.46 43.83
CA TYR A 210 -32.35 30.32 43.33
C TYR A 210 -33.68 30.76 42.74
N GLN A 211 -34.45 31.60 43.45
CA GLN A 211 -35.74 32.09 42.95
C GLN A 211 -35.59 32.98 41.72
N ALA A 212 -34.55 33.82 41.67
CA ALA A 212 -34.27 34.64 40.49
C ALA A 212 -33.96 33.80 39.25
N GLU A 213 -33.19 32.72 39.38
CA GLU A 213 -32.88 31.80 38.28
C GLU A 213 -34.08 30.90 37.89
N MET A 214 -35.04 30.66 38.80
CA MET A 214 -36.27 29.89 38.51
C MET A 214 -37.35 30.70 37.81
N VAL A 215 -37.29 32.04 37.90
CA VAL A 215 -38.24 32.96 37.26
C VAL A 215 -37.74 33.43 35.88
N ASP A 216 -36.43 33.33 35.62
CA ASP A 216 -35.85 33.67 34.33
C ASP A 216 -35.99 32.52 33.32
N ASP A 217 -37.09 32.51 32.55
CA ASP A 217 -37.35 31.55 31.48
C ASP A 217 -36.40 31.71 30.26
N GLY A 218 -35.58 32.76 30.24
CA GLY A 218 -34.74 33.13 29.09
C GLY A 218 -33.37 32.47 29.06
N LYS A 219 -32.92 31.81 30.14
CA LYS A 219 -31.60 31.19 30.24
C LYS A 219 -31.69 29.75 30.74
N PRO A 220 -30.84 28.83 30.24
CA PRO A 220 -30.74 27.51 30.83
C PRO A 220 -30.26 27.65 32.29
N LEU A 221 -30.86 26.84 33.18
CA LEU A 221 -30.50 26.83 34.60
C LEU A 221 -29.01 26.57 34.79
N SER A 222 -28.42 27.24 35.78
CA SER A 222 -27.04 26.96 36.17
C SER A 222 -26.90 25.54 36.74
N ASP A 223 -25.71 24.96 36.58
CA ASP A 223 -25.33 23.69 37.21
C ASP A 223 -25.57 23.68 38.73
N GLU A 224 -25.44 24.85 39.37
CA GLU A 224 -25.69 25.04 40.79
C GLU A 224 -27.19 24.96 41.11
N ALA A 225 -28.04 25.60 40.32
CA ALA A 225 -29.50 25.58 40.49
C ALA A 225 -30.08 24.18 40.27
N ILE A 226 -29.56 23.44 39.29
CA ILE A 226 -29.94 22.04 39.04
C ILE A 226 -29.59 21.15 40.25
N ARG A 227 -28.42 21.38 40.88
CA ARG A 227 -28.01 20.63 42.09
C ARG A 227 -28.87 20.98 43.30
N GLU A 228 -29.24 22.24 43.48
CA GLU A 228 -30.15 22.69 44.55
C GLU A 228 -31.55 22.09 44.38
N TRP A 229 -32.10 22.11 43.16
CA TRP A 229 -33.37 21.46 42.84
C TRP A 229 -33.34 19.95 43.16
N ASN A 230 -32.30 19.25 42.72
CA ASN A 230 -32.11 17.82 43.02
C ASN A 230 -32.01 17.54 44.52
N ARG A 231 -31.39 18.44 45.30
CA ARG A 231 -31.31 18.31 46.76
C ARG A 231 -32.69 18.45 47.41
N ARG A 232 -33.49 19.43 46.99
CA ARG A 232 -34.86 19.65 47.51
C ARG A 232 -35.80 18.49 47.19
N GLN A 233 -35.63 17.85 46.03
CA GLN A 233 -36.41 16.67 45.64
C GLN A 233 -36.05 15.42 46.44
N LYS A 234 -34.79 15.24 46.84
CA LYS A 234 -34.35 14.09 47.64
C LYS A 234 -34.76 14.13 49.11
N ILE A 235 -35.19 15.28 49.61
CA ILE A 235 -35.60 15.47 51.02
C ILE A 235 -37.12 15.26 51.20
N LYS A 236 -37.89 15.20 50.12
CA LYS A 236 -39.34 14.88 50.14
C LYS A 236 -39.56 13.37 49.98
#